data_AF-A0A0P0C5H5-F1
#
_entry.id   AF-A0A0P0C5H5-F1
#
_cell.length_a   1.000
_cell.length_b   1.000
_cell.length_c   1.000
_cell.angle_alpha   90.00
_cell.angle_beta   90.00
_cell.angle_gamma   90.00
#
_symmetry.space_group_name_H-M   'P 1'
#
loop_
_entity.id
_entity.type
_entity.pdbx_description
1 polymer ?
#
loop_
_entity_poly.entity_id
_entity_poly.type
_entity_poly.pdbx_seq_one_letter_code
_entity_poly.pdbx_strand_id
1 'polypeptide(L)'
;MSIPNRFIVVDDDPTSNMICRFSLQGLSTEAEIDIFTEPENVLAIIERTYGGPTECPPAVLFLDLNMPSMTGWEFMGELGGMDRRVREQLTIYILSSSLDKGDMERAGEHPLVKGFISKPLTLEILRQEFGHG
;
A
#
# COMPACT_ATOMS: atom_id res chain seq x y z
N MET A 1 -5.65 -6.36 -14.34
CA MET A 1 -4.76 -7.09 -13.41
C MET A 1 -5.67 -7.99 -12.60
N SER A 2 -5.33 -9.25 -12.35
CA SER A 2 -6.18 -10.09 -11.49
C SER A 2 -6.26 -9.51 -10.08
N ILE A 3 -7.37 -9.73 -9.38
CA ILE A 3 -7.57 -9.21 -8.03
C ILE A 3 -6.52 -9.85 -7.09
N PRO A 4 -5.73 -9.04 -6.36
CA PRO A 4 -4.78 -9.53 -5.37
C PRO A 4 -5.45 -10.30 -4.23
N ASN A 5 -4.76 -11.32 -3.72
CA ASN A 5 -5.23 -12.08 -2.56
C ASN A 5 -4.85 -11.44 -1.22
N ARG A 6 -3.98 -10.43 -1.22
CA ARG A 6 -3.56 -9.71 0.00
C ARG A 6 -3.39 -8.22 -0.26
N PHE A 7 -3.93 -7.43 0.67
CA PHE A 7 -3.82 -5.99 0.70
C PHE A 7 -3.28 -5.53 2.06
N ILE A 8 -2.36 -4.58 2.03
CA ILE A 8 -1.81 -3.92 3.21
C ILE A 8 -2.14 -2.44 3.08
N VAL A 9 -2.69 -1.83 4.13
CA VAL A 9 -2.95 -0.39 4.19
C VAL A 9 -2.18 0.20 5.37
N VAL A 10 -1.43 1.27 5.13
CA VAL A 10 -0.67 2.00 6.14
C VAL A 10 -1.09 3.46 6.08
N ASP A 11 -1.85 3.89 7.09
CA ASP A 11 -2.48 5.21 7.16
C ASP A 11 -2.81 5.50 8.62
N ASP A 12 -2.38 6.63 9.16
CA ASP A 12 -2.61 6.98 10.57
C ASP A 12 -4.06 7.41 10.84
N ASP A 13 -4.84 7.77 9.81
CA ASP A 13 -6.22 8.18 9.97
C ASP A 13 -7.18 6.98 10.05
N PRO A 14 -7.83 6.74 11.22
CA PRO A 14 -8.74 5.61 11.39
C PRO A 14 -10.00 5.71 10.51
N THR A 15 -10.38 6.91 10.08
CA THR A 15 -11.55 7.12 9.22
C THR A 15 -11.27 6.64 7.79
N SER A 16 -10.14 7.06 7.22
CA SER A 16 -9.59 6.61 5.95
C SER A 16 -9.44 5.09 5.93
N ASN A 17 -8.89 4.53 7.00
CA ASN A 17 -8.75 3.08 7.19
C ASN A 17 -10.09 2.33 7.12
N MET A 18 -11.13 2.86 7.76
CA MET A 18 -12.47 2.27 7.71
C MET A 18 -13.02 2.25 6.28
N ILE A 19 -12.86 3.35 5.53
CA ILE A 19 -13.29 3.44 4.13
C ILE A 19 -12.49 2.46 3.25
N CYS A 20 -11.16 2.43 3.40
CA CYS A 20 -10.30 1.49 2.67
C CYS A 20 -10.74 0.05 2.89
N ARG A 21 -11.02 -0.32 4.15
CA ARG A 21 -11.49 -1.67 4.51
C ARG A 21 -12.77 -2.04 3.78
N PHE A 22 -13.78 -1.18 3.82
CA PHE A 22 -15.05 -1.42 3.13
C PHE A 22 -14.88 -1.54 1.62
N SER A 23 -14.08 -0.66 1.02
CA SER A 23 -13.81 -0.69 -0.42
C SER A 23 -13.10 -1.98 -0.84
N LEU A 24 -12.09 -2.42 -0.10
CA LEU A 24 -11.34 -3.65 -0.38
C LEU A 24 -12.20 -4.91 -0.19
N GLN A 25 -13.00 -4.97 0.87
CA GLN A 25 -13.96 -6.05 1.08
C GLN A 25 -15.03 -6.11 -0.01
N GLY A 26 -15.43 -4.97 -0.56
CA GLY A 26 -16.34 -4.89 -1.70
C GLY A 26 -15.70 -5.32 -3.03
N LEU A 27 -14.37 -5.32 -3.13
CA LEU A 27 -13.62 -5.80 -4.29
C LEU A 27 -13.46 -7.33 -4.24
N SER A 28 -13.03 -7.87 -3.10
CA SER A 28 -12.88 -9.30 -2.86
C SER A 28 -13.17 -9.65 -1.41
N THR A 29 -14.07 -10.62 -1.22
CA THR A 29 -14.41 -11.16 0.11
C THR A 29 -13.38 -12.18 0.62
N GLU A 30 -12.53 -12.69 -0.27
CA GLU A 30 -11.53 -13.73 0.03
C GLU A 30 -10.14 -13.14 0.27
N ALA A 31 -9.91 -11.88 -0.10
CA ALA A 31 -8.62 -11.24 0.08
C ALA A 31 -8.34 -10.96 1.56
N GLU A 32 -7.11 -11.21 1.97
CA GLU A 32 -6.60 -10.84 3.28
C GLU A 32 -6.29 -9.34 3.31
N ILE A 33 -6.77 -8.64 4.35
CA ILE A 33 -6.64 -7.18 4.45
C ILE A 33 -6.04 -6.85 5.81
N ASP A 34 -4.79 -6.40 5.81
CA ASP A 34 -4.09 -5.86 6.97
C ASP A 34 -4.10 -4.34 6.93
N ILE A 35 -4.47 -3.70 8.03
CA ILE A 35 -4.53 -2.24 8.14
C ILE A 35 -3.75 -1.82 9.37
N PHE A 36 -2.83 -0.87 9.18
CA PHE A 36 -1.93 -0.37 10.20
C PHE A 36 -2.07 1.14 10.34
N THR A 37 -2.30 1.59 11.57
CA THR A 37 -2.32 3.01 11.95
C THR A 37 -0.94 3.54 12.36
N GLU A 38 -0.01 2.65 12.62
CA GLU A 38 1.33 2.97 13.14
C GLU A 38 2.37 2.46 12.13
N PRO A 39 2.98 3.33 11.31
CA PRO A 39 3.90 2.91 10.25
C PRO A 39 5.20 2.27 10.76
N GLU A 40 5.61 2.62 11.98
CA GLU A 40 6.92 2.26 12.58
C GLU A 40 7.14 0.74 12.66
N ASN A 41 6.07 -0.03 12.91
CA ASN A 41 6.16 -1.48 13.06
C ASN A 41 5.98 -2.23 11.74
N VAL A 42 5.45 -1.57 10.71
CA VAL A 42 5.03 -2.25 9.48
C VAL A 42 6.22 -2.73 8.66
N LEU A 43 7.32 -1.97 8.62
CA LEU A 43 8.54 -2.38 7.93
C LEU A 43 9.09 -3.69 8.48
N ALA A 44 9.15 -3.84 9.81
CA ALA A 44 9.59 -5.07 10.46
C ALA A 44 8.63 -6.25 10.19
N ILE A 45 7.32 -5.98 10.12
CA ILE A 45 6.32 -7.00 9.76
C ILE A 45 6.51 -7.45 8.31
N ILE A 46 6.70 -6.52 7.38
CA ILE A 46 6.97 -6.80 5.97
C ILE A 46 8.24 -7.65 5.83
N GLU A 47 9.34 -7.24 6.45
CA GLU A 47 10.61 -7.96 6.39
C GLU A 47 10.46 -9.38 6.95
N ARG A 48 9.80 -9.54 8.09
CA ARG A 48 9.55 -10.86 8.69
C ARG A 48 8.66 -11.75 7.80
N THR A 49 7.68 -11.16 7.13
CA THR A 49 6.68 -11.89 6.34
C THR A 49 7.28 -12.34 5.01
N TYR A 50 7.98 -11.46 4.30
CA TYR A 50 8.47 -11.72 2.95
C TYR A 50 9.97 -12.04 2.88
N GLY A 51 10.74 -11.82 3.95
CA GLY A 51 12.17 -12.12 4.03
C GLY A 51 12.48 -13.52 4.56
N GLY A 52 11.47 -14.24 5.04
CA GLY A 52 11.61 -15.61 5.54
C GLY A 52 11.75 -16.67 4.43
N PRO A 53 12.04 -17.93 4.81
CA PRO A 53 12.12 -19.06 3.87
C PRO A 53 10.74 -19.53 3.36
N THR A 54 9.66 -19.09 4.00
CA THR A 54 8.28 -19.44 3.62
C THR A 54 7.80 -18.50 2.52
N GLU A 55 7.30 -19.06 1.42
CA GLU A 55 6.67 -18.26 0.37
C GLU A 55 5.35 -17.67 0.88
N CYS A 56 5.25 -16.33 0.83
CA CYS A 56 4.02 -15.59 1.07
C CYS A 56 3.48 -15.05 -0.25
N PRO A 57 2.15 -14.97 -0.43
CA PRO A 57 1.57 -14.40 -1.64
C PRO A 57 1.95 -12.92 -1.77
N PRO A 58 2.22 -12.43 -2.99
CA PRO A 58 2.44 -11.00 -3.22
C PRO A 58 1.28 -10.16 -2.70
N ALA A 59 1.59 -8.97 -2.19
CA ALA A 59 0.60 -8.05 -1.66
C ALA A 59 0.61 -6.70 -2.39
N VAL A 60 -0.55 -6.06 -2.41
CA VAL A 60 -0.66 -4.65 -2.76
C VAL A 60 -0.61 -3.83 -1.47
N LEU A 61 0.35 -2.90 -1.40
CA LEU A 61 0.53 -1.98 -0.30
C LEU A 61 -0.03 -0.60 -0.68
N PHE A 62 -1.02 -0.12 0.05
CA PHE A 62 -1.49 1.26 0.01
C PHE A 62 -0.85 2.05 1.15
N LEU A 63 -0.08 3.08 0.81
CA LEU A 63 0.73 3.83 1.76
C LEU A 63 0.32 5.30 1.77
N ASP A 64 -0.09 5.82 2.91
CA ASP A 64 -0.28 7.25 3.09
C ASP A 64 1.05 8.03 3.12
N LEU A 65 1.04 9.25 2.59
CA LEU A 65 2.20 10.14 2.63
C LEU A 65 2.32 10.96 3.91
N ASN A 66 1.19 11.39 4.46
CA ASN A 66 1.09 12.39 5.52
C ASN A 66 0.82 11.73 6.87
N MET A 67 1.76 10.92 7.34
CA MET A 67 1.70 10.33 8.67
C MET A 67 2.61 11.10 9.64
N PRO A 68 2.18 11.35 10.89
CA PRO A 68 2.84 12.27 11.82
C PRO A 68 4.18 11.75 12.38
N SER A 69 4.34 10.44 12.55
CA SER A 69 5.57 9.86 13.11
C SER A 69 6.65 9.59 12.05
N MET A 70 6.24 9.24 10.84
CA MET A 70 7.13 8.89 9.72
C MET A 70 6.38 9.18 8.43
N THR A 71 6.93 10.00 7.54
CA THR A 71 6.27 10.27 6.25
C THR A 71 6.26 9.03 5.36
N GLY A 72 5.28 8.91 4.46
CA GLY A 72 5.26 7.79 3.50
C GLY A 72 6.51 7.75 2.63
N TRP A 73 7.15 8.90 2.38
CA TRP A 73 8.41 8.96 1.65
C TRP A 73 9.60 8.41 2.45
N GLU A 74 9.64 8.62 3.76
CA GLU A 74 10.64 8.00 4.64
C GLU A 74 10.43 6.48 4.70
N PHE A 75 9.17 6.04 4.84
CA PHE A 75 8.80 4.63 4.77
C PHE A 75 9.30 3.97 3.48
N MET A 76 9.09 4.62 2.33
CA MET A 76 9.56 4.13 1.03
C MET A 76 11.10 4.06 0.95
N GLY A 77 11.79 5.00 1.60
CA GLY A 77 13.25 5.01 1.68
C GLY A 77 13.78 3.79 2.45
N GLU A 78 13.20 3.50 3.61
CA GLU A 78 13.58 2.32 4.41
C GLU A 78 13.20 1.01 3.71
N LEU A 79 11.99 0.95 3.13
CA LEU A 79 11.57 -0.20 2.33
C LEU A 79 12.50 -0.44 1.13
N GLY A 80 13.00 0.63 0.50
CA GLY A 80 13.96 0.58 -0.59
C GLY A 80 15.29 -0.06 -0.22
N GLY A 81 15.68 0.01 1.06
CA GLY A 81 16.89 -0.63 1.60
C GLY A 81 16.76 -2.12 1.88
N MET A 82 15.54 -2.67 1.87
CA MET A 82 15.31 -4.10 2.12
C MET A 82 15.79 -4.99 0.97
N ASP A 83 15.95 -6.29 1.27
CA ASP A 83 16.32 -7.28 0.27
C ASP A 83 15.38 -7.23 -0.93
N ARG A 84 15.95 -7.36 -2.13
CA ARG A 84 15.20 -7.29 -3.38
C ARG A 84 14.03 -8.27 -3.40
N ARG A 85 14.20 -9.46 -2.82
CA ARG A 85 13.15 -10.49 -2.78
C ARG A 85 11.91 -10.02 -2.03
N VAL A 86 12.08 -9.24 -0.96
CA VAL A 86 10.97 -8.65 -0.18
C VAL A 86 10.26 -7.61 -1.04
N ARG A 87 11.03 -6.70 -1.63
CA ARG A 87 10.48 -5.58 -2.43
C ARG A 87 9.70 -6.06 -3.65
N GLU A 88 10.14 -7.14 -4.29
CA GLU A 88 9.47 -7.72 -5.46
C GLU A 88 8.13 -8.40 -5.13
N GLN A 89 7.83 -8.70 -3.85
CA GLN A 89 6.52 -9.20 -3.42
C GLN A 89 5.49 -8.08 -3.22
N LEU A 90 5.91 -6.82 -3.27
CA LEU A 90 5.04 -5.69 -2.97
C LEU A 90 4.78 -4.84 -4.22
N THR A 91 3.50 -4.63 -4.50
CA THR A 91 3.06 -3.60 -5.46
C THR A 91 2.56 -2.41 -4.67
N ILE A 92 3.22 -1.25 -4.80
CA ILE A 92 2.97 -0.11 -3.91
C ILE A 92 2.13 0.95 -4.61
N TYR A 93 1.07 1.40 -3.95
CA TYR A 93 0.27 2.56 -4.33
C TYR A 93 0.36 3.61 -3.24
N ILE A 94 0.60 4.84 -3.65
CA ILE A 94 0.62 5.97 -2.72
C ILE A 94 -0.79 6.52 -2.57
N LEU A 95 -1.22 6.71 -1.33
CA LEU A 95 -2.46 7.40 -0.97
C LEU A 95 -2.13 8.81 -0.51
N SER A 96 -2.84 9.81 -1.04
CA SER A 96 -2.72 11.18 -0.56
C SER A 96 -4.06 11.90 -0.58
N SER A 97 -4.31 12.72 0.43
CA SER A 97 -5.46 13.64 0.46
C SER A 97 -5.28 14.85 -0.47
N SER A 98 -4.07 15.06 -0.99
CA SER A 98 -3.73 16.20 -1.84
C SER A 98 -3.13 15.71 -3.15
N LEU A 99 -3.60 16.27 -4.27
CA LEU A 99 -2.97 16.09 -5.58
C LEU A 99 -1.81 17.09 -5.75
N ASP A 100 -0.84 17.03 -4.82
CA ASP A 100 0.37 17.85 -4.95
C ASP A 100 1.20 17.36 -6.15
N LYS A 101 1.67 18.30 -6.97
CA LYS A 101 2.43 17.97 -8.17
C LYS A 101 3.78 17.33 -7.84
N GLY A 102 4.46 17.81 -6.80
CA GLY A 102 5.74 17.27 -6.38
C GLY A 102 5.61 15.82 -5.91
N ASP A 103 4.55 15.50 -5.17
CA ASP A 103 4.28 14.12 -4.75
C ASP A 103 3.96 13.20 -5.94
N MET A 104 3.17 13.66 -6.91
CA MET A 104 2.87 12.89 -8.13
C MET A 104 4.12 12.67 -8.99
N GLU A 105 4.96 13.68 -9.17
CA GLU A 105 6.24 13.58 -9.89
C GLU A 105 7.16 12.58 -9.19
N ARG A 106 7.33 12.71 -7.87
CA ARG A 106 8.16 11.81 -7.07
C ARG A 106 7.65 10.37 -7.11
N ALA A 107 6.34 10.15 -7.09
CA ALA A 107 5.74 8.83 -7.22
C ALA A 107 6.01 8.22 -8.61
N GLY A 108 5.92 9.02 -9.67
CA GLY A 108 6.17 8.59 -11.05
C GLY A 108 7.63 8.21 -11.32
N GLU A 109 8.58 8.81 -10.62
CA GLU A 109 10.01 8.50 -10.74
C GLU A 109 10.45 7.32 -9.86
N HIS A 110 9.64 6.91 -8.88
CA HIS A 110 10.03 5.90 -7.89
C HIS A 110 9.84 4.47 -8.42
N PRO A 111 10.88 3.63 -8.50
CA PRO A 111 10.81 2.33 -9.19
C PRO A 111 9.91 1.30 -8.51
N LEU A 112 9.62 1.48 -7.21
CA LEU A 112 8.73 0.59 -6.45
C LEU A 112 7.26 1.04 -6.46
N VAL A 113 6.97 2.27 -6.90
CA VAL A 113 5.61 2.82 -6.89
C VAL A 113 4.92 2.48 -8.19
N LYS A 114 3.77 1.82 -8.09
CA LYS A 114 2.92 1.46 -9.21
C LYS A 114 1.98 2.57 -9.63
N GLY A 115 1.50 3.36 -8.67
CA GLY A 115 0.54 4.42 -8.91
C GLY A 115 0.31 5.32 -7.71
N PHE A 116 -0.41 6.41 -7.98
CA PHE A 116 -0.79 7.41 -7.01
C PHE A 116 -2.31 7.54 -7.02
N ILE A 117 -2.93 7.44 -5.84
CA ILE A 117 -4.38 7.45 -5.68
C ILE A 117 -4.75 8.58 -4.72
N SER A 118 -5.64 9.46 -5.18
CA SER A 118 -6.26 10.45 -4.29
C SER A 118 -7.20 9.74 -3.33
N LYS A 119 -7.07 10.03 -2.03
CA LYS A 119 -8.03 9.57 -1.04
C LYS A 119 -9.43 10.18 -1.30
N PRO A 120 -10.51 9.50 -0.88
CA PRO A 120 -10.53 8.17 -0.28
C PRO A 120 -10.34 7.04 -1.30
N LEU A 121 -9.78 5.90 -0.87
CA LEU A 121 -9.72 4.70 -1.70
C LEU A 121 -11.13 4.08 -1.82
N THR A 122 -11.79 4.31 -2.95
CA THR A 122 -13.14 3.81 -3.22
C THR A 122 -13.12 2.49 -3.98
N LEU A 123 -14.21 1.71 -3.86
CA LEU A 123 -14.41 0.50 -4.66
C LEU A 123 -14.37 0.77 -6.17
N GLU A 124 -14.80 1.95 -6.62
CA GLU A 124 -14.74 2.32 -8.04
C GLU A 124 -13.30 2.43 -8.52
N ILE A 125 -12.43 3.13 -7.78
CA ILE A 125 -11.00 3.23 -8.08
C ILE A 125 -10.38 1.82 -8.11
N LEU A 126 -10.66 1.01 -7.09
CA LEU A 126 -10.17 -0.37 -7.02
C LEU A 126 -10.61 -1.23 -8.21
N ARG A 127 -11.86 -1.08 -8.69
CA ARG A 127 -12.34 -1.79 -9.87
C ARG A 127 -11.68 -1.32 -11.16
N GLN A 128 -11.28 -0.04 -11.26
CA GLN A 128 -10.51 0.43 -12.40
C GLN A 128 -9.12 -0.22 -12.42
N GLU A 129 -8.45 -0.26 -11.26
CA GLU A 129 -7.10 -0.82 -11.12
C GLU A 129 -7.07 -2.36 -11.24
N PHE A 130 -8.03 -3.06 -10.62
CA PHE A 130 -8.00 -4.52 -10.42
C PHE A 130 -9.21 -5.28 -11.01
N GLY A 131 -10.25 -4.58 -11.46
CA GLY A 131 -11.52 -5.20 -11.90
C GLY A 131 -11.55 -5.68 -13.35
N HIS A 132 -10.44 -5.56 -14.09
CA HIS A 132 -10.30 -6.14 -15.42
C HIS A 132 -9.74 -7.57 -15.30
N GLY A 133 -10.64 -8.52 -15.02
CA GLY A 133 -10.40 -9.96 -14.96
C GLY A 133 -11.60 -10.72 -15.51
#